data_AF-A0A2P7RDK9-F1
#
_entry.id   AF-A0A2P7RDK9-F1
#
_cell.length_a   1.000
_cell.length_b   1.000
_cell.length_c   1.000
_cell.angle_alpha   90.00
_cell.angle_beta   90.00
_cell.angle_gamma   90.00
#
_symmetry.space_group_name_H-M   'P 1'
#
loop_
_entity.id
_entity.type
_entity.pdbx_description
1 polymer ?
#
loop_
_entity_poly.entity_id
_entity_poly.type
_entity_poly.pdbx_seq_one_letter_code
_entity_poly.pdbx_strand_id
1 'polypeptide(L)'
;MNHSHWQLIPHQQFCCPAPPASTRLRQGWHRLLRLLGLGEEAPPERQDPLPDYRGFDRAPAVAAMDRFFDDWPEPGDGSVWFLLDPPYSGSAAIARDWARQRGWARLSPPLATELEAADLPGWWRRQGVSGPWLVDDLARYLLRTTGGMGFLRALMVWLLQAKDHGPGLVVCDSWLLGFIDHGLGLAPPRLCRFAPATPGLLRQLGIRGDDRALARLAARARGNVGLALAIQAAEQDSEQSLPEPPANADDLTAFVLHALLLHRGLLPDEVRQVLPGFAGERLACCLLRLEQGGLVQQRQGRWRVRVFAYPAVREFLAARDMCLDSD
;
A
#
# COMPACT_ATOMS: atom_id res chain seq x y z
N MET A 1 -8.14 9.12 -29.33
CA MET A 1 -7.87 9.46 -27.92
C MET A 1 -8.25 8.24 -27.09
N ASN A 2 -7.27 7.51 -26.53
CA ASN A 2 -7.57 6.36 -25.68
C ASN A 2 -8.32 6.85 -24.44
N HIS A 3 -9.53 6.34 -24.23
CA HIS A 3 -10.28 6.63 -23.03
C HIS A 3 -9.54 6.00 -21.83
N SER A 4 -9.03 6.84 -20.92
CA SER A 4 -8.33 6.37 -19.73
C SER A 4 -9.34 5.94 -18.68
N HIS A 5 -9.22 4.70 -18.20
CA HIS A 5 -10.05 4.18 -17.11
C HIS A 5 -9.52 4.55 -15.71
N TRP A 6 -8.37 5.22 -15.63
CA TRP A 6 -7.85 5.74 -14.36
C TRP A 6 -8.62 6.97 -13.89
N GLN A 7 -8.99 6.95 -12.60
CA GLN A 7 -9.70 8.03 -11.93
C GLN A 7 -9.23 8.14 -10.48
N LEU A 8 -9.06 9.38 -10.01
CA LEU A 8 -8.90 9.69 -8.59
C LEU A 8 -10.28 10.10 -8.03
N ILE A 9 -10.59 9.66 -6.82
CA ILE A 9 -11.87 9.93 -6.15
C ILE A 9 -11.61 10.34 -4.69
N PRO A 10 -12.52 11.14 -4.08
CA PRO A 10 -12.52 11.33 -2.63
C PRO A 10 -12.65 9.99 -1.90
N HIS A 11 -11.96 9.84 -0.77
CA HIS A 11 -11.92 8.56 -0.03
C HIS A 11 -13.31 8.03 0.34
N GLN A 12 -14.25 8.92 0.69
CA GLN A 12 -15.62 8.57 1.07
C GLN A 12 -16.44 7.92 -0.05
N GLN A 13 -16.03 8.07 -1.32
CA GLN A 13 -16.72 7.51 -2.47
C GLN A 13 -16.22 6.10 -2.84
N PHE A 14 -15.21 5.60 -2.14
CA PHE A 14 -14.64 4.30 -2.44
C PHE A 14 -15.52 3.16 -1.93
N CYS A 15 -15.78 2.20 -2.81
CA CYS A 15 -16.44 0.96 -2.48
C CYS A 15 -15.56 -0.21 -2.94
N CYS A 16 -15.17 -1.09 -2.01
CA CYS A 16 -14.43 -2.30 -2.36
C CYS A 16 -15.27 -3.16 -3.33
N PRO A 17 -14.71 -3.61 -4.47
CA PRO A 17 -15.46 -4.43 -5.42
C PRO A 17 -15.96 -5.72 -4.76
N ALA A 18 -17.26 -5.98 -4.87
CA ALA A 18 -17.87 -7.21 -4.40
C ALA A 18 -17.70 -8.33 -5.44
N PRO A 19 -17.50 -9.58 -5.02
CA PRO A 19 -17.54 -10.70 -5.95
C PRO A 19 -18.94 -10.80 -6.60
N PRO A 20 -19.05 -11.30 -7.84
CA PRO A 20 -20.35 -11.55 -8.46
C PRO A 20 -21.22 -12.43 -7.56
N ALA A 21 -22.53 -12.14 -7.50
CA ALA A 21 -23.50 -12.64 -6.53
C ALA A 21 -23.62 -14.18 -6.37
N SER A 22 -22.97 -14.97 -7.22
CA SER A 22 -22.95 -16.45 -7.18
C SER A 22 -21.74 -17.07 -6.49
N THR A 23 -20.90 -16.29 -5.79
CA THR A 23 -19.60 -16.79 -5.26
C THR A 23 -19.44 -16.57 -3.75
N ARG A 24 -20.49 -16.84 -2.96
CA ARG A 24 -20.36 -17.01 -1.50
C ARG A 24 -20.19 -18.51 -1.22
N LEU A 25 -18.94 -18.93 -1.00
CA LEU A 25 -18.38 -20.29 -0.74
C LEU A 25 -17.31 -20.57 -1.82
N ARG A 26 -16.06 -20.93 -1.59
CA ARG A 26 -15.25 -21.28 -0.39
C ARG A 26 -13.78 -21.24 -0.84
N GLN A 27 -12.86 -20.63 -0.08
CA GLN A 27 -11.41 -20.80 -0.27
C GLN A 27 -10.94 -22.28 -0.12
N GLY A 28 -11.78 -23.16 0.46
CA GLY A 28 -11.56 -24.61 0.50
C GLY A 28 -12.04 -25.39 -0.74
N TRP A 29 -12.85 -24.80 -1.63
CA TRP A 29 -13.48 -25.53 -2.75
C TRP A 29 -12.51 -25.76 -3.92
N HIS A 30 -11.62 -24.81 -4.20
CA HIS A 30 -10.62 -24.97 -5.26
C HIS A 30 -9.56 -26.04 -4.95
N ARG A 31 -9.27 -26.31 -3.66
CA ARG A 31 -8.41 -27.44 -3.24
C ARG A 31 -9.11 -28.79 -3.41
N LEU A 32 -10.38 -28.85 -3.05
CA LEU A 32 -11.22 -30.04 -3.21
C LEU A 32 -11.44 -30.41 -4.69
N LEU A 33 -11.67 -29.42 -5.55
CA LEU A 33 -11.82 -29.63 -7.00
C LEU A 33 -10.53 -30.09 -7.68
N ARG A 34 -9.36 -29.55 -7.26
CA ARG A 34 -8.05 -30.02 -7.75
C ARG A 34 -7.72 -31.45 -7.30
N LEU A 35 -8.11 -31.84 -6.09
CA LEU A 35 -7.91 -33.21 -5.59
C LEU A 35 -8.87 -34.23 -6.23
N LEU A 36 -10.02 -33.78 -6.74
CA LEU A 36 -11.04 -34.64 -7.37
C LEU A 36 -10.91 -34.72 -8.91
N GLY A 37 -9.93 -34.04 -9.52
CA GLY A 37 -9.74 -34.08 -10.98
C GLY A 37 -10.88 -33.44 -11.80
N LEU A 38 -11.75 -32.66 -11.17
CA LEU A 38 -12.95 -32.07 -11.79
C LEU A 38 -12.78 -30.58 -12.12
N GLY A 39 -11.59 -30.21 -12.62
CA GLY A 39 -11.24 -28.83 -12.93
C GLY A 39 -10.37 -28.73 -14.18
N GLU A 40 -10.78 -29.36 -15.28
CA GLU A 40 -10.28 -28.96 -16.60
C GLU A 40 -10.99 -27.67 -17.02
N GLU A 41 -10.54 -26.53 -16.48
CA GLU A 41 -10.62 -25.29 -17.24
C GLU A 41 -9.54 -25.37 -18.32
N ALA A 42 -9.92 -25.04 -19.57
CA ALA A 42 -9.02 -25.06 -20.72
C ALA A 42 -7.70 -24.36 -20.38
N PRO A 43 -6.55 -24.85 -20.91
CA PRO A 43 -5.25 -24.24 -20.64
C PRO A 43 -5.36 -22.73 -20.88
N PRO A 44 -4.95 -21.88 -19.91
CA PRO A 44 -5.00 -20.44 -20.12
C PRO A 44 -4.25 -20.12 -21.41
N GLU A 45 -4.91 -19.46 -22.36
CA GLU A 45 -4.24 -18.95 -23.55
C GLU A 45 -2.99 -18.19 -23.10
N ARG A 46 -1.83 -18.53 -23.67
CA ARG A 46 -0.58 -17.83 -23.38
C ARG A 46 -0.77 -16.35 -23.68
N GLN A 47 -0.85 -15.55 -22.63
CA GLN A 47 -0.91 -14.09 -22.72
C GLN A 47 0.50 -13.55 -22.94
N ASP A 48 0.61 -12.40 -23.59
CA ASP A 48 1.86 -11.66 -23.61
C ASP A 48 2.33 -11.38 -22.17
N PRO A 49 3.65 -11.25 -21.93
CA PRO A 49 4.16 -11.00 -20.59
C PRO A 49 3.49 -9.77 -19.97
N LEU A 50 2.79 -9.97 -18.84
CA LEU A 50 2.20 -8.87 -18.10
C LEU A 50 3.29 -8.00 -17.49
N PRO A 51 3.06 -6.68 -17.35
CA PRO A 51 4.00 -5.83 -16.62
C PRO A 51 4.10 -6.28 -15.15
N ASP A 52 5.30 -6.20 -14.58
CA ASP A 52 5.47 -6.31 -13.12
C ASP A 52 4.52 -5.33 -12.43
N TYR A 53 4.00 -5.67 -11.25
CA TYR A 53 3.08 -4.80 -10.49
C TYR A 53 3.69 -3.43 -10.15
N ARG A 54 5.00 -3.27 -10.32
CA ARG A 54 5.73 -2.00 -10.19
C ARG A 54 6.01 -1.29 -11.52
N GLY A 55 5.89 -2.00 -12.64
CA GLY A 55 6.36 -1.61 -13.97
C GLY A 55 5.25 -1.30 -14.99
N PHE A 56 3.98 -1.26 -14.58
CA PHE A 56 2.90 -0.88 -15.48
C PHE A 56 3.01 0.58 -15.94
N ASP A 57 2.43 0.90 -17.11
CA ASP A 57 2.39 2.28 -17.61
C ASP A 57 1.56 3.18 -16.70
N ARG A 58 2.22 4.17 -16.11
CA ARG A 58 1.63 5.12 -15.17
C ARG A 58 1.16 6.41 -15.84
N ALA A 59 1.48 6.66 -17.10
CA ALA A 59 1.12 7.92 -17.76
C ALA A 59 -0.40 8.21 -17.73
N PRO A 60 -1.29 7.23 -17.97
CA PRO A 60 -2.73 7.47 -17.86
C PRO A 60 -3.19 7.80 -16.42
N ALA A 61 -2.53 7.23 -15.41
CA ALA A 61 -2.81 7.49 -14.00
C ALA A 61 -2.32 8.88 -13.56
N VAL A 62 -1.15 9.31 -14.05
CA VAL A 62 -0.63 10.67 -13.85
C VAL A 62 -1.60 11.70 -14.46
N ALA A 63 -2.07 11.46 -15.69
CA ALA A 63 -3.08 12.32 -16.31
C ALA A 63 -4.41 12.35 -15.54
N ALA A 64 -4.75 11.28 -14.81
CA ALA A 64 -5.91 11.26 -13.93
C ALA A 64 -5.72 12.10 -12.67
N MET A 65 -4.49 12.17 -12.14
CA MET A 65 -4.15 13.10 -11.05
C MET A 65 -4.23 14.55 -11.53
N ASP A 66 -3.77 14.86 -12.75
CA ASP A 66 -3.94 16.19 -13.34
C ASP A 66 -5.42 16.56 -13.37
N ARG A 67 -6.27 15.75 -14.03
CA ARG A 67 -7.72 16.03 -14.08
C ARG A 67 -8.38 16.23 -12.72
N PHE A 68 -7.95 15.48 -11.69
CA PHE A 68 -8.54 15.60 -10.36
C PHE A 68 -8.07 16.86 -9.61
N PHE A 69 -6.82 17.27 -9.85
CA PHE A 69 -6.21 18.44 -9.22
C PHE A 69 -6.19 19.67 -10.14
N ASP A 70 -6.81 19.62 -11.32
CA ASP A 70 -6.91 20.76 -12.25
C ASP A 70 -7.79 21.87 -11.63
N ASP A 71 -8.79 21.51 -10.82
CA ASP A 71 -9.62 22.44 -10.03
C ASP A 71 -9.01 22.78 -8.64
N TRP A 72 -7.73 22.47 -8.41
CA TRP A 72 -7.08 22.77 -7.14
C TRP A 72 -7.06 24.29 -6.91
N PRO A 73 -7.50 24.79 -5.73
CA PRO A 73 -7.58 26.24 -5.49
C PRO A 73 -6.21 26.89 -5.65
N GLU A 74 -6.18 28.07 -6.28
CA GLU A 74 -4.95 28.78 -6.63
C GLU A 74 -3.90 28.81 -5.48
N PRO A 75 -2.59 28.77 -5.83
CA PRO A 75 -1.50 28.78 -4.85
C PRO A 75 -1.62 29.97 -3.90
N GLY A 76 -2.19 29.72 -2.72
CA GLY A 76 -2.53 30.72 -1.71
C GLY A 76 -3.34 30.18 -0.53
N ASP A 77 -4.10 29.09 -0.70
CA ASP A 77 -4.89 28.50 0.40
C ASP A 77 -4.06 27.60 1.36
N GLY A 78 -2.80 27.32 1.02
CA GLY A 78 -1.92 26.47 1.84
C GLY A 78 -2.56 25.12 2.14
N SER A 79 -3.12 24.44 1.14
CA SER A 79 -3.84 23.18 1.35
C SER A 79 -2.91 21.96 1.23
N VAL A 80 -2.94 21.07 2.22
CA VAL A 80 -2.35 19.72 2.11
C VAL A 80 -3.44 18.72 1.74
N TRP A 81 -3.17 17.90 0.73
CA TRP A 81 -3.99 16.74 0.39
C TRP A 81 -3.29 15.45 0.79
N PHE A 82 -4.09 14.45 1.13
CA PHE A 82 -3.60 13.10 1.40
C PHE A 82 -4.04 12.17 0.27
N LEU A 83 -3.08 11.43 -0.28
CA LEU A 83 -3.32 10.33 -1.22
C LEU A 83 -3.13 9.02 -0.48
N LEU A 84 -4.21 8.25 -0.35
CA LEU A 84 -4.15 6.91 0.22
C LEU A 84 -3.42 5.95 -0.73
N ASP A 85 -2.42 5.24 -0.22
CA ASP A 85 -1.60 4.28 -0.95
C ASP A 85 -1.67 2.89 -0.31
N PRO A 86 -2.70 2.09 -0.65
CA PRO A 86 -2.74 0.69 -0.25
C PRO A 86 -1.46 -0.04 -0.70
N PRO A 87 -0.99 -1.05 0.07
CA PRO A 87 0.20 -1.82 -0.28
C PRO A 87 0.15 -2.29 -1.74
N TYR A 88 1.25 -2.10 -2.45
CA TYR A 88 1.42 -2.51 -3.85
C TYR A 88 0.52 -1.82 -4.89
N SER A 89 -0.30 -0.83 -4.51
CA SER A 89 -1.21 -0.16 -5.47
C SER A 89 -0.49 0.63 -6.58
N GLY A 90 0.75 1.05 -6.31
CA GLY A 90 1.54 1.90 -7.21
C GLY A 90 1.26 3.39 -7.04
N SER A 91 0.35 3.80 -6.14
CA SER A 91 -0.05 5.20 -5.95
C SER A 91 1.14 6.10 -5.59
N ALA A 92 2.04 5.66 -4.72
CA ALA A 92 3.27 6.40 -4.42
C ALA A 92 4.20 6.59 -5.63
N ALA A 93 4.25 5.63 -6.57
CA ALA A 93 5.04 5.77 -7.79
C ALA A 93 4.38 6.75 -8.77
N ILE A 94 3.05 6.69 -8.89
CA ILE A 94 2.27 7.62 -9.72
C ILE A 94 2.42 9.05 -9.19
N ALA A 95 2.28 9.26 -7.88
CA ALA A 95 2.45 10.58 -7.25
C ALA A 95 3.85 11.17 -7.44
N ARG A 96 4.90 10.34 -7.38
CA ARG A 96 6.27 10.77 -7.70
C ARG A 96 6.43 11.20 -9.16
N ASP A 97 5.84 10.46 -10.09
CA ASP A 97 5.92 10.80 -11.51
C ASP A 97 5.14 12.09 -11.80
N TRP A 98 3.96 12.26 -11.19
CA TRP A 98 3.15 13.48 -11.25
C TRP A 98 3.88 14.70 -10.69
N ALA A 99 4.44 14.59 -9.47
CA ALA A 99 5.22 15.67 -8.85
C ALA A 99 6.46 16.04 -9.67
N ARG A 100 7.14 15.05 -10.25
CA ARG A 100 8.31 15.29 -11.12
C ARG A 100 7.93 16.08 -12.36
N GLN A 101 6.82 15.76 -13.01
CA GLN A 101 6.35 16.49 -14.20
C GLN A 101 6.03 17.97 -13.88
N ARG A 102 5.58 18.25 -12.65
CA ARG A 102 5.26 19.60 -12.17
C ARG A 102 6.42 20.33 -11.50
N GLY A 103 7.60 19.70 -11.38
CA GLY A 103 8.76 20.28 -10.70
C GLY A 103 8.61 20.44 -9.19
N TRP A 104 7.70 19.70 -8.55
CA TRP A 104 7.48 19.78 -7.10
C TRP A 104 8.66 19.17 -6.34
N ALA A 105 9.04 19.81 -5.24
CA ALA A 105 10.12 19.30 -4.40
C ALA A 105 9.65 18.08 -3.61
N ARG A 106 10.39 16.97 -3.69
CA ARG A 106 10.16 15.82 -2.82
C ARG A 106 10.88 16.03 -1.49
N LEU A 107 10.13 16.02 -0.39
CA LEU A 107 10.69 16.10 0.95
C LEU A 107 11.47 14.82 1.27
N SER A 108 12.54 14.98 2.04
CA SER A 108 13.30 13.86 2.59
C SER A 108 12.77 13.48 3.97
N PRO A 109 12.74 12.19 4.31
CA PRO A 109 12.40 11.75 5.67
C PRO A 109 13.30 12.38 6.73
N PRO A 110 12.83 12.46 7.99
CA PRO A 110 13.65 12.88 9.11
C PRO A 110 14.82 11.93 9.33
N LEU A 111 15.93 12.49 9.79
CA LEU A 111 17.09 11.74 10.28
C LEU A 111 16.72 11.01 11.58
N ALA A 112 17.48 9.98 11.94
CA ALA A 112 17.27 9.26 13.20
C ALA A 112 17.28 10.21 14.41
N THR A 113 18.22 11.16 14.43
CA THR A 113 18.32 12.17 15.50
C THR A 113 17.13 13.13 15.53
N GLU A 114 16.59 13.51 14.37
CA GLU A 114 15.38 14.36 14.27
C GLU A 114 14.14 13.59 14.75
N LEU A 115 14.03 12.30 14.43
CA LEU A 115 12.96 11.43 14.92
C LEU A 115 13.04 11.22 16.44
N GLU A 116 14.22 10.91 16.96
CA GLU A 116 14.44 10.68 18.39
C GLU A 116 14.12 11.92 19.23
N ALA A 117 14.54 13.09 18.77
CA ALA A 117 14.30 14.38 19.43
C ALA A 117 12.91 14.98 19.12
N ALA A 118 12.14 14.36 18.22
CA ALA A 118 10.91 14.94 17.67
C ALA A 118 11.11 16.38 17.11
N ASP A 119 12.26 16.64 16.49
CA ASP A 119 12.65 17.96 15.98
C ASP A 119 12.05 18.25 14.59
N LEU A 120 10.76 18.57 14.58
CA LEU A 120 10.05 19.01 13.38
C LEU A 120 10.59 20.33 12.79
N PRO A 121 10.87 21.39 13.59
CA PRO A 121 11.38 22.65 13.05
C PRO A 121 12.75 22.51 12.37
N GLY A 122 13.66 21.72 12.96
CA GLY A 122 14.96 21.41 12.36
C GLY A 122 14.82 20.63 11.06
N TRP A 123 13.99 19.58 11.07
CA TRP A 123 13.67 18.80 9.87
C TRP A 123 13.12 19.67 8.73
N TRP A 124 12.17 20.56 9.02
CA TRP A 124 11.55 21.42 8.01
C TRP A 124 12.55 22.43 7.44
N ARG A 125 13.34 23.09 8.29
CA ARG A 125 14.38 24.03 7.86
C ARG A 125 15.39 23.38 6.91
N ARG A 126 15.75 22.11 7.17
CA ARG A 126 16.65 21.32 6.32
C ARG A 126 16.06 21.03 4.93
N GLN A 127 14.74 20.97 4.79
CA GLN A 127 14.12 20.79 3.47
C GLN A 127 14.40 21.97 2.55
N GLY A 128 14.44 23.20 3.10
CA GLY A 128 14.77 24.40 2.34
C GLY A 128 13.76 24.75 1.25
N VAL A 129 12.49 24.38 1.43
CA VAL A 129 11.41 24.60 0.46
C VAL A 129 10.27 25.41 1.08
N SER A 130 9.58 26.19 0.25
CA SER A 130 8.36 26.94 0.62
C SER A 130 7.10 26.39 -0.05
N GLY A 131 7.22 25.25 -0.73
CA GLY A 131 6.16 24.63 -1.54
C GLY A 131 6.22 25.03 -3.03
N PRO A 132 5.51 24.29 -3.90
CA PRO A 132 4.78 23.05 -3.61
C PRO A 132 5.70 21.85 -3.35
N TRP A 133 5.25 20.90 -2.49
CA TRP A 133 6.07 19.76 -2.09
C TRP A 133 5.30 18.43 -2.05
N LEU A 134 6.05 17.32 -2.10
CA LEU A 134 5.55 15.95 -2.02
C LEU A 134 6.22 15.20 -0.86
N VAL A 135 5.41 14.60 0.02
CA VAL A 135 5.81 13.46 0.84
C VAL A 135 5.38 12.20 0.11
N ASP A 136 6.31 11.44 -0.46
CA ASP A 136 6.01 10.28 -1.30
C ASP A 136 5.75 8.98 -0.52
N ASP A 137 6.13 8.95 0.76
CA ASP A 137 5.95 7.80 1.65
C ASP A 137 5.96 8.26 3.12
N LEU A 138 4.76 8.52 3.68
CA LEU A 138 4.62 8.95 5.08
C LEU A 138 5.11 7.90 6.08
N ALA A 139 5.13 6.60 5.72
CA ALA A 139 5.61 5.55 6.63
C ALA A 139 7.09 5.69 6.98
N ARG A 140 7.87 6.42 6.17
CA ARG A 140 9.27 6.75 6.44
C ARG A 140 9.46 7.90 7.43
N TYR A 141 8.39 8.60 7.79
CA TYR A 141 8.36 9.69 8.76
C TYR A 141 7.97 9.21 10.15
N LEU A 142 7.77 7.89 10.31
CA LEU A 142 7.45 7.25 11.56
C LEU A 142 8.35 6.02 11.76
N LEU A 143 9.00 5.98 12.92
CA LEU A 143 9.37 4.73 13.57
C LEU A 143 8.54 4.61 14.84
N ARG A 144 7.93 3.44 15.13
CA ARG A 144 7.01 3.26 16.27
C ARG A 144 7.76 3.16 17.60
N THR A 145 8.51 4.21 17.91
CA THR A 145 9.22 4.47 19.16
C THR A 145 8.63 5.71 19.82
N THR A 146 9.02 6.01 21.06
CA THR A 146 8.55 7.21 21.76
C THR A 146 8.84 8.49 20.98
N GLY A 147 10.08 8.66 20.50
CA GLY A 147 10.48 9.81 19.70
C GLY A 147 9.74 9.89 18.37
N GLY A 148 9.68 8.79 17.62
CA GLY A 148 9.00 8.77 16.32
C GLY A 148 7.49 9.04 16.42
N MET A 149 6.83 8.58 17.49
CA MET A 149 5.44 8.94 17.77
C MET A 149 5.25 10.41 18.15
N GLY A 150 6.23 11.02 18.83
CA GLY A 150 6.26 12.45 19.11
C GLY A 150 6.39 13.26 17.81
N PHE A 151 7.33 12.85 16.94
CA PHE A 151 7.53 13.47 15.63
C PHE A 151 6.29 13.37 14.76
N LEU A 152 5.67 12.19 14.64
CA LEU A 152 4.46 12.01 13.83
C LEU A 152 3.31 12.90 14.30
N ARG A 153 3.09 13.02 15.61
CA ARG A 153 2.06 13.92 16.16
C ARG A 153 2.32 15.37 15.80
N ALA A 154 3.56 15.84 15.98
CA ALA A 154 3.95 17.19 15.59
C ALA A 154 3.77 17.41 14.09
N LEU A 155 4.19 16.45 13.26
CA LEU A 155 4.03 16.49 11.81
C LEU A 155 2.56 16.57 11.41
N MET A 156 1.68 15.76 12.00
CA MET A 156 0.25 15.81 11.69
C MET A 156 -0.34 17.19 12.01
N VAL A 157 -0.06 17.75 13.19
CA VAL A 157 -0.50 19.10 13.56
C VAL A 157 0.00 20.15 12.57
N TRP A 158 1.27 20.03 12.14
CA TRP A 158 1.88 20.92 11.16
C TRP A 158 1.26 20.81 9.76
N LEU A 159 0.98 19.59 9.28
CA LEU A 159 0.29 19.36 8.00
C LEU A 159 -1.13 19.95 7.99
N LEU A 160 -1.79 19.99 9.14
CA LEU A 160 -3.12 20.60 9.29
C LEU A 160 -3.07 22.14 9.31
N GLN A 161 -1.90 22.73 9.60
CA GLN A 161 -1.66 24.18 9.65
C GLN A 161 -0.97 24.70 8.39
N ALA A 162 -1.38 24.23 7.21
CA ALA A 162 -0.60 24.37 5.99
C ALA A 162 -0.54 25.79 5.37
N LYS A 163 -1.11 26.81 6.01
CA LYS A 163 -0.99 28.23 5.59
C LYS A 163 0.46 28.73 5.57
N ASP A 164 1.31 28.20 6.45
CA ASP A 164 2.67 28.73 6.64
C ASP A 164 3.73 27.99 5.82
N HIS A 165 3.34 26.93 5.09
CA HIS A 165 4.29 25.96 4.51
C HIS A 165 4.02 25.58 3.06
N GLY A 166 3.06 26.26 2.42
CA GLY A 166 2.70 26.06 1.02
C GLY A 166 1.89 24.77 0.77
N PRO A 167 1.38 24.61 -0.46
CA PRO A 167 0.59 23.44 -0.83
C PRO A 167 1.45 22.17 -0.85
N GLY A 168 0.84 21.05 -0.45
CA GLY A 168 1.54 19.78 -0.37
C GLY A 168 0.66 18.58 -0.69
N LEU A 169 1.28 17.53 -1.21
CA LEU A 169 0.67 16.20 -1.33
C LEU A 169 1.40 15.23 -0.40
N VAL A 170 0.64 14.52 0.43
CA VAL A 170 1.15 13.49 1.32
C VAL A 170 0.61 12.13 0.91
N VAL A 171 1.50 11.25 0.47
CA VAL A 171 1.16 9.85 0.21
C VAL A 171 1.19 9.09 1.53
N CYS A 172 0.04 8.57 1.94
CA CYS A 172 -0.15 7.89 3.22
C CYS A 172 -0.49 6.42 2.98
N ASP A 173 0.27 5.52 3.60
CA ASP A 173 -0.06 4.09 3.59
C ASP A 173 -1.42 3.85 4.28
N SER A 174 -2.24 2.96 3.74
CA SER A 174 -3.52 2.58 4.35
C SER A 174 -3.38 1.92 5.72
N TRP A 175 -2.27 1.23 6.01
CA TRP A 175 -1.98 0.68 7.34
C TRP A 175 -1.58 1.77 8.34
N LEU A 176 -0.79 2.74 7.89
CA LEU A 176 -0.42 3.89 8.72
C LEU A 176 -1.63 4.79 8.98
N LEU A 177 -2.46 5.01 7.96
CA LEU A 177 -3.71 5.75 8.13
C LEU A 177 -4.62 5.06 9.14
N GLY A 178 -4.82 3.75 9.03
CA GLY A 178 -5.60 2.97 10.00
C GLY A 178 -5.05 3.13 11.42
N PHE A 179 -3.73 3.08 11.58
CA PHE A 179 -3.07 3.32 12.87
C PHE A 179 -3.25 4.76 13.39
N ILE A 180 -3.15 5.78 12.54
CA ILE A 180 -3.34 7.19 12.91
C ILE A 180 -4.79 7.45 13.31
N ASP A 181 -5.75 6.93 12.55
CA ASP A 181 -7.18 7.11 12.80
C ASP A 181 -7.59 6.46 14.13
N HIS A 182 -7.27 5.17 14.31
CA HIS A 182 -7.62 4.43 15.52
C HIS A 182 -6.79 4.86 16.74
N GLY A 183 -5.51 5.17 16.55
CA GLY A 183 -4.57 5.42 17.65
C GLY A 183 -4.43 6.88 18.07
N LEU A 184 -4.58 7.82 17.12
CA LEU A 184 -4.40 9.26 17.36
C LEU A 184 -5.70 10.06 17.20
N GLY A 185 -6.74 9.51 16.58
CA GLY A 185 -8.00 10.22 16.32
C GLY A 185 -7.83 11.40 15.36
N LEU A 186 -6.82 11.36 14.48
CA LEU A 186 -6.48 12.43 13.55
C LEU A 186 -6.84 12.01 12.12
N ALA A 187 -8.09 12.23 11.72
CA ALA A 187 -8.49 12.01 10.34
C ALA A 187 -7.90 13.10 9.43
N PRO A 188 -7.09 12.76 8.41
CA PRO A 188 -6.53 13.76 7.51
C PRO A 188 -7.65 14.43 6.70
N PRO A 189 -7.67 15.77 6.61
CA PRO A 189 -8.58 16.46 5.73
C PRO A 189 -8.20 16.18 4.28
N ARG A 190 -9.17 16.26 3.36
CA ARG A 190 -8.92 16.16 1.91
C ARG A 190 -8.15 14.89 1.53
N LEU A 191 -8.70 13.74 1.95
CA LEU A 191 -8.18 12.42 1.62
C LEU A 191 -8.79 11.91 0.30
N CYS A 192 -7.93 11.54 -0.64
CA CYS A 192 -8.29 10.97 -1.94
C CYS A 192 -7.58 9.63 -2.18
N ARG A 193 -8.06 8.87 -3.17
CA ARG A 193 -7.47 7.61 -3.60
C ARG A 193 -7.81 7.31 -5.05
N PHE A 194 -7.09 6.39 -5.67
CA PHE A 194 -7.51 5.86 -6.96
C PHE A 194 -8.80 5.05 -6.82
N ALA A 195 -9.70 5.21 -7.79
CA ALA A 195 -10.89 4.39 -7.93
C ALA A 195 -10.51 2.90 -8.03
N PRO A 196 -11.37 1.99 -7.56
CA PRO A 196 -11.09 0.57 -7.62
C PRO A 196 -10.92 0.10 -9.07
N ALA A 197 -10.07 -0.90 -9.27
CA ALA A 197 -9.88 -1.52 -10.57
C ALA A 197 -11.20 -2.05 -11.14
N THR A 198 -11.55 -1.59 -12.33
CA THR A 198 -12.71 -2.06 -13.11
C THR A 198 -12.23 -3.01 -14.20
N PRO A 199 -13.13 -3.83 -14.80
CA PRO A 199 -12.77 -4.63 -15.97
C PRO A 199 -12.12 -3.82 -17.10
N GLY A 200 -12.60 -2.60 -17.36
CA GLY A 200 -11.99 -1.69 -18.34
C GLY A 200 -10.55 -1.30 -17.98
N LEU A 201 -10.30 -0.97 -16.72
CA LEU A 201 -8.94 -0.65 -16.25
C LEU A 201 -8.01 -1.86 -16.33
N LEU A 202 -8.47 -3.05 -15.93
CA LEU A 202 -7.66 -4.27 -16.00
C LEU A 202 -7.30 -4.63 -17.45
N ARG A 203 -8.22 -4.44 -18.41
CA ARG A 203 -7.92 -4.59 -19.85
C ARG A 203 -6.92 -3.57 -20.35
N GLN A 204 -7.04 -2.32 -19.92
CA GLN A 204 -6.08 -1.26 -20.27
C GLN A 204 -4.65 -1.62 -19.80
N LEU A 205 -4.52 -2.40 -18.73
CA LEU A 205 -3.25 -2.90 -18.20
C LEU A 205 -2.75 -4.19 -18.87
N GLY A 206 -3.47 -4.69 -19.88
CA GLY A 206 -3.11 -5.89 -20.64
C GLY A 206 -3.66 -7.20 -20.09
N ILE A 207 -4.45 -7.17 -19.00
CA ILE A 207 -5.07 -8.39 -18.47
C ILE A 207 -6.24 -8.80 -19.37
N ARG A 208 -6.15 -10.00 -19.95
CA ARG A 208 -7.21 -10.56 -20.80
C ARG A 208 -8.23 -11.32 -19.97
N GLY A 209 -9.50 -11.20 -20.34
CA GLY A 209 -10.61 -11.91 -19.70
C GLY A 209 -11.98 -11.31 -20.02
N ASP A 210 -13.03 -12.11 -19.84
CA ASP A 210 -14.40 -11.62 -19.85
C ASP A 210 -14.69 -10.72 -18.63
N ASP A 211 -15.79 -9.97 -18.67
CA ASP A 211 -16.15 -9.04 -17.58
C ASP A 211 -16.30 -9.76 -16.23
N ARG A 212 -16.77 -11.01 -16.22
CA ARG A 212 -17.01 -11.77 -14.99
C ARG A 212 -15.70 -12.20 -14.34
N ALA A 213 -14.74 -12.67 -15.12
CA ALA A 213 -13.40 -13.05 -14.68
C ALA A 213 -12.65 -11.82 -14.16
N LEU A 214 -12.68 -10.71 -14.89
CA LEU A 214 -12.03 -9.47 -14.47
C LEU A 214 -12.69 -8.85 -13.23
N ALA A 215 -14.01 -8.91 -13.10
CA ALA A 215 -14.71 -8.48 -11.89
C ALA A 215 -14.34 -9.35 -10.68
N ARG A 216 -14.19 -10.67 -10.85
CA ARG A 216 -13.69 -11.57 -9.79
C ARG A 216 -12.26 -11.23 -9.40
N LEU A 217 -11.38 -10.96 -10.37
CA LEU A 217 -10.00 -10.55 -10.10
C LEU A 217 -9.96 -9.22 -9.35
N ALA A 218 -10.73 -8.22 -9.78
CA ALA A 218 -10.86 -6.94 -9.10
C ALA A 218 -11.35 -7.11 -7.66
N ALA A 219 -12.36 -7.96 -7.41
CA ALA A 219 -12.84 -8.26 -6.06
C ALA A 219 -11.79 -8.95 -5.20
N ARG A 220 -11.09 -9.97 -5.73
CA ARG A 220 -10.01 -10.68 -5.02
C ARG A 220 -8.84 -9.75 -4.71
N ALA A 221 -8.54 -8.82 -5.61
CA ALA A 221 -7.54 -7.77 -5.42
C ALA A 221 -8.08 -6.56 -4.64
N ARG A 222 -9.34 -6.56 -4.19
CA ARG A 222 -9.98 -5.43 -3.47
C ARG A 222 -9.88 -4.09 -4.22
N GLY A 223 -9.93 -4.15 -5.55
CA GLY A 223 -9.76 -2.99 -6.44
C GLY A 223 -8.33 -2.49 -6.59
N ASN A 224 -7.34 -3.15 -5.99
CA ASN A 224 -5.93 -2.77 -6.08
C ASN A 224 -5.29 -3.27 -7.39
N VAL A 225 -4.87 -2.34 -8.22
CA VAL A 225 -4.29 -2.62 -9.55
C VAL A 225 -3.01 -3.47 -9.47
N GLY A 226 -2.05 -3.10 -8.61
CA GLY A 226 -0.80 -3.83 -8.53
C GLY A 226 -0.99 -5.23 -7.93
N LEU A 227 -1.92 -5.38 -6.99
CA LEU A 227 -2.28 -6.71 -6.49
C LEU A 227 -2.97 -7.55 -7.57
N ALA A 228 -3.84 -6.97 -8.39
CA ALA A 228 -4.47 -7.67 -9.52
C ALA A 228 -3.43 -8.16 -10.54
N LEU A 229 -2.46 -7.31 -10.90
CA LEU A 229 -1.34 -7.67 -11.78
C LEU A 229 -0.50 -8.80 -11.19
N ALA A 230 -0.15 -8.70 -9.90
CA ALA A 230 0.61 -9.74 -9.23
C ALA A 230 -0.16 -11.06 -9.20
N ILE A 231 -1.40 -11.06 -8.75
CA ILE A 231 -2.24 -12.26 -8.71
C ILE A 231 -2.32 -12.92 -10.09
N GLN A 232 -2.56 -12.14 -11.15
CA GLN A 232 -2.64 -12.65 -12.51
C GLN A 232 -1.31 -13.26 -12.99
N ALA A 233 -0.18 -12.61 -12.67
CA ALA A 233 1.15 -13.13 -13.00
C ALA A 233 1.43 -14.46 -12.28
N ALA A 234 1.01 -14.61 -11.02
CA ALA A 234 1.15 -15.86 -10.27
C ALA A 234 0.28 -16.99 -10.82
N GLU A 235 -0.91 -16.70 -11.36
CA GLU A 235 -1.77 -17.72 -11.97
C GLU A 235 -1.23 -18.24 -13.31
N GLN A 236 -0.40 -17.46 -13.99
CA GLN A 236 0.29 -17.87 -15.21
C GLN A 236 1.52 -18.72 -14.94
N ASP A 237 2.12 -18.59 -13.74
CA ASP A 237 3.24 -19.39 -13.30
C ASP A 237 2.74 -20.64 -12.54
N SER A 238 2.61 -21.76 -13.25
CA SER A 238 2.09 -23.02 -12.69
C SER A 238 2.91 -23.57 -11.52
N GLU A 239 4.13 -23.08 -11.30
CA GLU A 239 5.01 -23.50 -10.20
C GLU A 239 4.82 -22.65 -8.92
N GLN A 240 4.17 -21.48 -9.00
CA GLN A 240 4.07 -20.55 -7.89
C GLN A 240 2.75 -20.69 -7.12
N SER A 241 2.78 -21.43 -6.01
CA SER A 241 1.65 -21.46 -5.06
C SER A 241 1.58 -20.18 -4.24
N LEU A 242 0.36 -19.72 -3.93
CA LEU A 242 0.16 -18.59 -3.02
C LEU A 242 0.61 -18.99 -1.61
N PRO A 243 1.46 -18.18 -0.95
CA PRO A 243 2.00 -18.52 0.36
C PRO A 243 0.92 -18.41 1.44
N GLU A 244 0.98 -19.32 2.42
CA GLU A 244 0.11 -19.32 3.60
C GLU A 244 0.91 -19.05 4.86
N PRO A 245 0.33 -18.37 5.87
CA PRO A 245 0.95 -18.25 7.19
C PRO A 245 1.36 -19.63 7.72
N PRO A 246 2.52 -19.75 8.38
CA PRO A 246 2.98 -21.03 8.87
C PRO A 246 2.02 -21.57 9.94
N ALA A 247 1.87 -22.89 10.03
CA ALA A 247 0.91 -23.52 10.94
C ALA A 247 1.15 -23.17 12.43
N ASN A 248 2.39 -22.82 12.79
CA ASN A 248 2.78 -22.37 14.12
C ASN A 248 2.79 -20.84 14.28
N ALA A 249 2.10 -20.11 13.40
CA ALA A 249 2.01 -18.66 13.47
C ALA A 249 1.30 -18.20 14.75
N ASP A 250 2.06 -17.51 15.60
CA ASP A 250 1.67 -17.00 16.91
C ASP A 250 1.48 -15.47 16.89
N ASP A 251 1.28 -14.87 18.06
CA ASP A 251 1.12 -13.42 18.19
C ASP A 251 2.37 -12.66 17.77
N LEU A 252 3.57 -13.21 18.02
CA LEU A 252 4.84 -12.65 17.52
C LEU A 252 4.80 -12.51 16.00
N THR A 253 4.30 -13.54 15.30
CA THR A 253 4.13 -13.51 13.85
C THR A 253 3.17 -12.40 13.41
N ALA A 254 2.05 -12.21 14.12
CA ALA A 254 1.11 -11.13 13.86
C ALA A 254 1.74 -9.74 14.08
N PHE A 255 2.47 -9.55 15.18
CA PHE A 255 3.15 -8.29 15.47
C PHE A 255 4.23 -7.95 14.43
N VAL A 256 5.03 -8.94 14.00
CA VAL A 256 6.04 -8.76 12.95
C VAL A 256 5.38 -8.36 11.64
N LEU A 257 4.39 -9.11 11.16
CA LEU A 257 3.71 -8.83 9.90
C LEU A 257 3.02 -7.45 9.91
N HIS A 258 2.32 -7.13 11.00
CA HIS A 258 1.70 -5.81 11.19
C HIS A 258 2.73 -4.68 11.19
N ALA A 259 3.85 -4.83 11.90
CA ALA A 259 4.92 -3.83 11.91
C ALA A 259 5.54 -3.63 10.51
N LEU A 260 5.74 -4.70 9.76
CA LEU A 260 6.27 -4.61 8.39
C LEU A 260 5.29 -3.90 7.44
N LEU A 261 3.98 -4.10 7.58
CA LEU A 261 2.97 -3.39 6.79
C LEU A 261 2.89 -1.91 7.18
N LEU A 262 2.80 -1.63 8.48
CA LEU A 262 2.75 -0.26 9.03
C LEU A 262 3.91 0.62 8.56
N HIS A 263 5.12 0.04 8.48
CA HIS A 263 6.35 0.77 8.13
C HIS A 263 6.79 0.58 6.66
N ARG A 264 6.01 -0.12 5.83
CA ARG A 264 6.41 -0.50 4.44
C ARG A 264 7.78 -1.18 4.38
N GLY A 265 8.06 -1.93 5.43
CA GLY A 265 9.28 -2.67 5.66
C GLY A 265 10.34 -1.98 6.49
N LEU A 266 11.05 -2.79 7.26
CA LEU A 266 11.97 -2.37 8.31
C LEU A 266 13.36 -2.95 8.09
N LEU A 267 14.39 -2.20 8.45
CA LEU A 267 15.74 -2.74 8.65
C LEU A 267 15.74 -3.70 9.85
N PRO A 268 16.69 -4.66 9.92
CA PRO A 268 16.77 -5.59 11.05
C PRO A 268 16.80 -4.92 12.42
N ASP A 269 17.47 -3.77 12.53
CA ASP A 269 17.59 -3.02 13.77
C ASP A 269 16.31 -2.24 14.10
N GLU A 270 15.65 -1.70 13.08
CA GLU A 270 14.36 -1.03 13.22
C GLU A 270 13.28 -2.02 13.72
N VAL A 271 13.28 -3.29 13.27
CA VAL A 271 12.36 -4.33 13.78
C VAL A 271 12.49 -4.48 15.29
N ARG A 272 13.71 -4.51 15.81
CA ARG A 272 13.97 -4.63 17.27
C ARG A 272 13.51 -3.39 18.03
N GLN A 273 13.67 -2.21 17.43
CA GLN A 273 13.24 -0.95 18.04
C GLN A 273 11.71 -0.83 18.11
N VAL A 274 10.97 -1.30 17.10
CA VAL A 274 9.50 -1.21 17.08
C VAL A 274 8.82 -2.35 17.85
N LEU A 275 9.53 -3.46 18.09
CA LEU A 275 9.06 -4.62 18.84
C LEU A 275 9.97 -4.94 20.04
N PRO A 276 10.18 -3.99 20.97
CA PRO A 276 11.16 -4.15 22.05
C PRO A 276 10.78 -5.23 23.09
N GLY A 277 9.51 -5.67 23.11
CA GLY A 277 9.03 -6.74 24.00
C GLY A 277 9.48 -8.16 23.63
N PHE A 278 10.18 -8.33 22.50
CA PHE A 278 10.66 -9.63 22.03
C PHE A 278 12.19 -9.64 21.93
N ALA A 279 12.80 -10.77 22.30
CA ALA A 279 14.23 -10.99 22.12
C ALA A 279 14.64 -10.93 20.63
N GLY A 280 15.80 -10.36 20.34
CA GLY A 280 16.28 -10.14 18.98
C GLY A 280 16.41 -11.43 18.17
N GLU A 281 16.85 -12.51 18.80
CA GLU A 281 17.00 -13.84 18.21
C GLU A 281 15.64 -14.43 17.83
N ARG A 282 14.61 -14.21 18.67
CA ARG A 282 13.24 -14.66 18.36
C ARG A 282 12.67 -13.91 17.16
N LEU A 283 12.91 -12.60 17.06
CA LEU A 283 12.51 -11.79 15.91
C LEU A 283 13.23 -12.25 14.63
N ALA A 284 14.54 -12.50 14.71
CA ALA A 284 15.33 -13.00 13.58
C ALA A 284 14.83 -14.38 13.10
N CYS A 285 14.62 -15.33 14.02
CA CYS A 285 14.05 -16.65 13.71
C CYS A 285 12.64 -16.54 13.10
N CYS A 286 11.79 -15.63 13.59
CA CYS A 286 10.47 -15.39 13.02
C CYS A 286 10.58 -14.90 11.56
N LEU A 287 11.43 -13.91 11.29
CA LEU A 287 11.63 -13.36 9.94
C LEU A 287 12.17 -14.41 8.96
N LEU A 288 13.15 -15.22 9.38
CA LEU A 288 13.69 -16.30 8.55
C LEU A 288 12.63 -17.35 8.21
N ARG A 289 11.79 -17.74 9.17
CA ARG A 289 10.67 -18.67 8.89
C ARG A 289 9.65 -18.07 7.93
N LEU A 290 9.31 -16.80 8.10
CA LEU A 290 8.40 -16.10 7.19
C LEU A 290 8.99 -15.96 5.78
N GLU A 291 10.30 -15.81 5.65
CA GLU A 291 10.99 -15.77 4.36
C GLU A 291 10.98 -17.13 3.68
N GLN A 292 11.31 -18.20 4.43
CA GLN A 292 11.24 -19.58 3.94
C GLN A 292 9.82 -19.97 3.51
N GLY A 293 8.79 -19.49 4.21
CA GLY A 293 7.39 -19.64 3.83
C GLY A 293 6.94 -18.73 2.68
N GLY A 294 7.81 -17.85 2.18
CA GLY A 294 7.48 -16.93 1.09
C GLY A 294 6.53 -15.79 1.47
N LEU A 295 6.36 -15.48 2.75
CA LEU A 295 5.49 -14.38 3.21
C LEU A 295 6.20 -13.03 3.20
N VAL A 296 7.48 -13.04 3.60
CA VAL A 296 8.33 -11.85 3.60
C VAL A 296 9.55 -12.08 2.72
N GLN A 297 10.25 -11.00 2.41
CA GLN A 297 11.54 -11.04 1.73
C GLN A 297 12.42 -9.91 2.22
N GLN A 298 13.73 -10.10 2.18
CA GLN A 298 14.66 -8.99 2.31
C GLN A 298 14.93 -8.34 0.94
N ARG A 299 14.67 -7.03 0.81
CA ARG A 299 15.00 -6.26 -0.40
C ARG A 299 15.63 -4.93 0.00
N GLN A 300 16.81 -4.63 -0.57
CA GLN A 300 17.58 -3.43 -0.23
C GLN A 300 17.82 -3.31 1.30
N GLY A 301 18.12 -4.44 1.95
CA GLY A 301 18.35 -4.52 3.39
C GLY A 301 17.10 -4.47 4.26
N ARG A 302 15.91 -4.16 3.72
CA ARG A 302 14.64 -4.08 4.46
C ARG A 302 13.82 -5.35 4.32
N TRP A 303 13.30 -5.85 5.44
CA TRP A 303 12.27 -6.88 5.49
C TRP A 303 10.95 -6.29 5.03
N ARG A 304 10.24 -6.99 4.14
CA ARG A 304 8.94 -6.56 3.59
C ARG A 304 8.05 -7.76 3.36
N VAL A 305 6.74 -7.58 3.55
CA VAL A 305 5.75 -8.54 3.06
C VAL A 305 5.87 -8.64 1.53
N ARG A 306 5.70 -9.84 0.98
CA ARG A 306 5.67 -10.07 -0.47
C ARG A 306 4.27 -9.76 -1.01
N VAL A 307 4.20 -9.27 -2.25
CA VAL A 307 2.92 -8.90 -2.87
C VAL A 307 1.91 -10.06 -2.89
N PHE A 308 2.35 -11.27 -3.24
CA PHE A 308 1.49 -12.46 -3.31
C PHE A 308 1.04 -12.96 -1.93
N ALA A 309 1.80 -12.63 -0.87
CA ALA A 309 1.48 -13.01 0.50
C ALA A 309 0.51 -12.03 1.17
N TYR A 310 0.38 -10.81 0.65
CA TYR A 310 -0.40 -9.77 1.30
C TYR A 310 -1.87 -10.14 1.54
N PRO A 311 -2.62 -10.78 0.61
CA PRO A 311 -3.99 -11.22 0.89
C PRO A 311 -4.06 -12.18 2.10
N ALA A 312 -3.18 -13.18 2.14
CA ALA A 312 -3.15 -14.16 3.22
C ALA A 312 -2.68 -13.56 4.55
N VAL A 313 -1.69 -12.66 4.51
CA VAL A 313 -1.23 -11.90 5.69
C VAL A 313 -2.34 -11.02 6.24
N ARG A 314 -3.09 -10.32 5.38
CA ARG A 314 -4.20 -9.46 5.81
C ARG A 314 -5.31 -10.27 6.46
N GLU A 315 -5.68 -11.42 5.90
CA GLU A 315 -6.67 -12.33 6.48
C GLU A 315 -6.19 -12.90 7.83
N PHE A 316 -4.92 -13.29 7.92
CA PHE A 316 -4.30 -13.76 9.16
C PHE A 316 -4.33 -12.71 10.29
N LEU A 317 -4.07 -11.44 9.96
CA LEU A 317 -4.15 -10.32 10.90
C LEU A 317 -5.61 -10.04 11.30
N ALA A 318 -6.54 -10.11 10.35
CA ALA A 318 -7.97 -9.91 10.60
C ALA A 318 -8.52 -10.97 11.58
N ALA A 319 -8.12 -12.23 11.44
CA ALA A 319 -8.51 -13.32 12.33
C ALA A 319 -7.99 -13.19 13.78
N ARG A 320 -7.12 -12.21 14.05
CA ARG A 320 -6.52 -11.93 15.36
C ARG A 320 -6.89 -10.55 15.90
N ASP A 321 -7.95 -9.95 15.36
CA ASP A 321 -8.46 -8.63 15.77
C ASP A 321 -7.40 -7.52 15.72
N MET A 322 -6.39 -7.68 14.85
CA MET A 322 -5.39 -6.63 14.61
C MET A 322 -6.04 -5.47 13.84
N CYS A 323 -5.66 -4.24 14.18
CA CYS A 323 -6.07 -3.07 13.40
C CYS A 323 -5.62 -3.23 11.94
N LEU A 324 -6.59 -3.22 11.03
CA LEU A 324 -6.36 -3.38 9.60
C LEU A 324 -6.23 -2.01 8.92
N ASP A 325 -5.84 -2.04 7.66
CA ASP A 325 -5.84 -0.86 6.82
C ASP A 325 -7.23 -0.26 6.58
N SER A 326 -7.24 1.07 6.39
CA SER A 326 -8.42 1.84 5.96
C SER A 326 -8.73 1.55 4.49
N ASP A 327 -9.37 0.41 4.23
CA ASP A 327 -9.88 0.02 2.91
C ASP A 327 -11.28 0.55 2.61
#